data_AF-A0A3N5IYD1-F1
#
_entry.id   AF-A0A3N5IYD1-F1
#
_cell.length_a   1.000
_cell.length_b   1.000
_cell.length_c   1.000
_cell.angle_alpha   90.00
_cell.angle_beta   90.00
_cell.angle_gamma   90.00
#
_symmetry.space_group_name_H-M   'P 1'
#
loop_
_entity.id
_entity.type
_entity.pdbx_description
1 polymer ?
#
loop_
_entity_poly.entity_id
_entity_poly.type
_entity_poly.pdbx_seq_one_letter_code
_entity_poly.pdbx_strand_id
1 'polypeptide(L)'
;SRVGYIPINRSNPKSAYRSLLLAAKKVEGGTSVLIFPEGTRQEPNQLGEFKKGGFILAVKSGRPLVPVSISGSAAVLPKKSFSIKPGIIDIAVGKPIPTRGISVKAVEPLMEQVRAAIQQQYRPVPRGDRP
;
A
#
# COMPACT_ATOMS: atom_id res chain seq x y z
N SER A 1 4.37 18.13 -14.18
CA SER A 1 3.65 17.53 -13.03
C SER A 1 4.68 16.95 -12.06
N ARG A 2 4.66 17.31 -10.77
CA ARG A 2 5.74 16.99 -9.80
C ARG A 2 5.52 15.67 -9.03
N VAL A 3 4.84 14.68 -9.63
CA VAL A 3 4.69 13.36 -9.01
C VAL A 3 5.76 12.45 -9.62
N GLY A 4 6.86 12.26 -8.89
CA GLY A 4 7.92 11.35 -9.31
C GLY A 4 7.44 9.90 -9.27
N TYR A 5 7.65 9.15 -10.36
CA TYR A 5 7.40 7.71 -10.38
C TYR A 5 8.70 6.94 -10.11
N ILE A 6 8.62 5.92 -9.25
CA ILE A 6 9.73 5.01 -8.98
C ILE A 6 9.40 3.68 -9.68
N PRO A 7 9.89 3.44 -10.92
CA PRO A 7 9.67 2.17 -11.58
C PRO A 7 10.36 1.05 -10.80
N ILE A 8 9.60 0.04 -10.41
CA ILE A 8 10.14 -1.18 -9.82
C ILE A 8 10.10 -2.26 -10.88
N ASN A 9 11.28 -2.69 -11.34
CA ASN A 9 11.38 -3.82 -12.25
C ASN A 9 11.14 -5.12 -11.48
N ARG A 10 10.00 -5.78 -11.74
CA ARG A 10 9.58 -7.01 -11.08
C ARG A 10 9.98 -8.29 -11.82
N SER A 11 10.64 -8.20 -12.98
CA SER A 11 11.00 -9.38 -13.79
C SER A 11 12.07 -10.27 -13.14
N ASN A 12 12.89 -9.69 -12.24
CA ASN A 12 13.91 -10.41 -11.51
C ASN A 12 13.97 -9.92 -10.05
N PRO A 13 13.90 -10.80 -9.03
CA PRO A 13 13.99 -10.44 -7.62
C PRO A 13 15.21 -9.57 -7.27
N LYS A 14 16.38 -9.85 -7.87
CA LYS A 14 17.61 -9.06 -7.65
C LYS A 14 17.47 -7.64 -8.20
N SER A 15 16.87 -7.49 -9.38
CA SER A 15 16.62 -6.20 -10.02
C SER A 15 15.58 -5.37 -9.25
N ALA A 16 14.51 -6.03 -8.77
CA ALA A 16 13.51 -5.41 -7.92
C ALA A 16 14.14 -4.87 -6.63
N TYR A 17 14.98 -5.66 -5.97
CA TYR A 17 15.69 -5.23 -4.77
C TYR A 17 16.63 -4.05 -5.01
N ARG A 18 17.40 -4.06 -6.10
CA ARG A 18 18.25 -2.91 -6.49
C ARG A 18 17.42 -1.64 -6.73
N SER A 19 16.28 -1.77 -7.40
CA SER A 19 15.35 -0.66 -7.64
C SER A 19 14.83 -0.09 -6.31
N LEU A 20 14.53 -0.95 -5.33
CA LEU A 20 14.10 -0.53 -3.98
C LEU A 20 15.21 0.20 -3.21
N LEU A 21 16.48 -0.20 -3.35
CA LEU A 21 17.59 0.52 -2.72
C LEU A 21 17.78 1.92 -3.30
N LEU A 22 17.64 2.07 -4.63
CA LEU A 22 17.66 3.39 -5.28
C LEU A 22 16.47 4.24 -4.85
N ALA A 23 15.30 3.62 -4.71
CA ALA A 23 14.10 4.26 -4.19
C ALA A 23 14.33 4.78 -2.76
N ALA A 24 14.93 3.97 -1.88
CA ALA A 24 15.20 4.35 -0.49
C ALA A 24 16.01 5.63 -0.38
N LYS A 25 17.08 5.75 -1.18
CA LYS A 25 17.90 6.97 -1.26
C LYS A 25 17.11 8.20 -1.71
N LYS A 26 16.12 8.05 -2.60
CA LYS A 26 15.25 9.16 -3.02
C LYS A 26 14.29 9.59 -1.91
N VAL A 27 13.77 8.62 -1.13
CA VAL A 27 12.88 8.89 0.01
C VAL A 27 13.62 9.62 1.14
N GLU A 28 14.91 9.34 1.34
CA GLU A 28 15.75 10.06 2.31
C GLU A 28 15.73 11.59 2.09
N GLY A 29 15.63 12.05 0.85
CA GLY A 29 15.52 13.47 0.49
C GLY A 29 14.19 14.17 0.86
N GLY A 30 13.31 13.53 1.63
CA GLY A 30 12.06 14.14 2.10
C GLY A 30 10.84 13.84 1.22
N THR A 31 10.97 12.93 0.25
CA THR A 31 9.85 12.54 -0.62
C THR A 31 8.96 11.50 0.07
N SER A 32 7.65 11.74 0.15
CA SER A 32 6.67 10.73 0.58
C SER A 32 6.36 9.75 -0.55
N VAL A 33 6.18 8.47 -0.22
CA VAL A 33 5.87 7.41 -1.21
C VAL A 33 4.56 6.74 -0.84
N LEU A 34 3.65 6.67 -1.81
CA LEU A 34 2.42 5.86 -1.72
C LEU A 34 2.68 4.48 -2.32
N ILE A 35 2.29 3.43 -1.59
CA ILE A 35 2.44 2.05 -2.04
C ILE A 35 1.14 1.31 -1.79
N PHE A 36 0.63 0.64 -2.82
CA PHE A 36 -0.41 -0.38 -2.68
C PHE A 36 0.28 -1.74 -2.51
N PRO A 37 0.36 -2.29 -1.29
CA PRO A 37 1.17 -3.47 -1.01
C PRO A 37 0.67 -4.72 -1.76
N GLU A 38 -0.59 -4.76 -2.16
CA GLU A 38 -1.21 -5.83 -2.94
C GLU A 38 -0.85 -5.79 -4.43
N GLY A 39 -0.44 -4.63 -4.93
CA GLY A 39 0.00 -4.42 -6.31
C GLY A 39 -1.08 -4.50 -7.38
N THR A 40 -2.32 -4.87 -7.06
CA THR A 40 -3.48 -4.85 -7.96
C THR A 40 -4.75 -4.50 -7.19
N ARG A 41 -5.78 -4.00 -7.88
CA ARG A 41 -7.10 -3.77 -7.30
C ARG A 41 -7.78 -5.09 -6.93
N GLN A 42 -8.48 -5.10 -5.80
CA GLN A 42 -9.31 -6.22 -5.35
C GLN A 42 -10.80 -5.99 -5.63
N GLU A 43 -11.57 -7.05 -5.45
CA GLU A 43 -13.02 -6.96 -5.35
C GLU A 43 -13.44 -6.26 -4.04
N PRO A 44 -14.68 -5.73 -3.95
CA PRO A 44 -15.18 -5.10 -2.74
C PRO A 44 -15.04 -5.99 -1.50
N ASN A 45 -14.70 -5.39 -0.37
CA ASN A 45 -14.54 -6.05 0.93
C ASN A 45 -13.45 -7.13 0.98
N GLN A 46 -12.52 -7.13 0.02
CA GLN A 46 -11.36 -8.01 0.02
C GLN A 46 -10.06 -7.22 0.21
N LEU A 47 -9.20 -7.73 1.09
CA LEU A 47 -7.84 -7.24 1.28
C LEU A 47 -6.86 -8.33 0.80
N GLY A 48 -6.23 -8.10 -0.34
CA GLY A 48 -5.34 -9.04 -1.00
C GLY A 48 -4.04 -9.30 -0.22
N GLU A 49 -3.23 -10.21 -0.73
CA GLU A 49 -1.93 -10.54 -0.14
C GLU A 49 -0.94 -9.38 -0.28
N PHE A 50 -0.28 -8.99 0.81
CA PHE A 50 0.71 -7.93 0.80
C PHE A 50 2.06 -8.43 0.29
N LYS A 51 2.70 -7.65 -0.58
CA LYS A 51 4.04 -7.91 -1.10
C LYS A 51 5.09 -7.16 -0.30
N LYS A 52 6.21 -7.84 -0.01
CA LYS A 52 7.30 -7.37 0.89
C LYS A 52 8.01 -6.09 0.43
N GLY A 53 8.02 -5.80 -0.87
CA GLY A 53 8.89 -4.78 -1.46
C GLY A 53 8.75 -3.38 -0.83
N GLY A 54 7.52 -2.92 -0.60
CA GLY A 54 7.28 -1.60 0.02
C GLY A 54 7.74 -1.51 1.48
N PHE A 55 7.64 -2.61 2.21
CA PHE A 55 8.09 -2.70 3.61
C PHE A 55 9.61 -2.72 3.70
N ILE A 56 10.27 -3.43 2.79
CA ILE A 56 11.74 -3.40 2.66
C ILE A 56 12.22 -1.97 2.38
N LEU A 57 11.53 -1.23 1.50
CA LEU A 57 11.85 0.18 1.23
C LEU A 57 11.74 1.05 2.49
N ALA A 58 10.66 0.89 3.27
CA ALA A 58 10.48 1.66 4.50
C ALA A 58 11.55 1.32 5.55
N VAL A 59 11.84 0.04 5.75
CA VAL A 59 12.90 -0.43 6.67
C VAL A 59 14.28 0.10 6.25
N LYS A 60 14.62 0.04 4.95
CA LYS A 60 15.91 0.50 4.44
C LYS A 60 16.09 2.02 4.51
N SER A 61 15.02 2.78 4.30
CA SER A 61 15.04 4.24 4.42
C SER A 61 14.88 4.74 5.86
N GLY A 62 14.52 3.86 6.81
CA GLY A 62 14.22 4.21 8.20
C GLY A 62 13.03 5.15 8.34
N ARG A 63 12.14 5.20 7.33
CA ARG A 63 10.96 6.08 7.30
C ARG A 63 9.73 5.34 7.80
N PRO A 64 8.88 6.00 8.60
CA PRO A 64 7.69 5.35 9.14
C PRO A 64 6.73 4.95 8.02
N LEU A 65 6.00 3.85 8.24
CA LEU A 65 4.86 3.47 7.43
C LEU A 65 3.60 4.12 8.00
N VAL A 66 2.77 4.73 7.15
CA VAL A 66 1.46 5.26 7.56
C VAL A 66 0.39 4.36 6.93
N PRO A 67 -0.33 3.54 7.72
CA PRO A 67 -1.43 2.73 7.22
C PRO A 67 -2.53 3.63 6.65
N VAL A 68 -3.07 3.28 5.48
CA VAL A 68 -4.22 3.97 4.88
C VAL A 68 -5.23 2.92 4.45
N SER A 69 -6.44 3.02 4.99
CA SER A 69 -7.57 2.17 4.59
C SER A 69 -8.46 2.93 3.62
N ILE A 70 -8.84 2.28 2.51
CA ILE A 70 -9.70 2.83 1.47
C ILE A 70 -10.87 1.87 1.30
N SER A 71 -12.07 2.35 1.62
CA SER A 71 -13.32 1.58 1.54
C SER A 71 -14.22 2.16 0.46
N GLY A 72 -15.10 1.35 -0.14
CA GLY A 72 -16.05 1.81 -1.16
C GLY A 72 -15.49 2.01 -2.57
N SER A 73 -14.17 2.19 -2.73
CA SER A 73 -13.56 2.48 -4.05
C SER A 73 -13.78 1.39 -5.09
N ALA A 74 -13.82 0.12 -4.69
CA ALA A 74 -14.07 -1.01 -5.60
C ALA A 74 -15.53 -1.10 -6.06
N ALA A 75 -16.48 -0.53 -5.31
CA ALA A 75 -17.89 -0.42 -5.72
C ALA A 75 -18.08 0.76 -6.69
N VAL A 76 -17.38 1.88 -6.43
CA VAL A 76 -17.39 3.08 -7.28
C VAL A 76 -16.72 2.81 -8.64
N LEU A 77 -15.56 2.16 -8.66
CA LEU A 77 -14.85 1.79 -9.89
C LEU A 77 -14.39 0.32 -9.84
N PRO A 78 -15.25 -0.61 -10.29
CA PRO A 78 -14.93 -2.03 -10.31
C PRO A 78 -13.69 -2.36 -11.13
N LYS A 79 -13.02 -3.44 -10.75
CA LYS A 79 -11.87 -3.97 -11.48
C LYS A 79 -12.27 -4.28 -12.93
N LYS A 80 -11.40 -3.94 -13.89
CA LYS A 80 -11.63 -4.10 -15.35
C LYS A 80 -12.84 -3.35 -15.92
N SER A 81 -13.49 -2.48 -15.15
CA SER A 81 -14.55 -1.59 -15.63
C SER A 81 -14.02 -0.17 -15.83
N PHE A 82 -14.59 0.53 -16.81
CA PHE A 82 -14.47 1.99 -16.95
C PHE A 82 -15.74 2.72 -16.49
N SER A 83 -16.79 1.99 -16.14
CA SER A 83 -18.04 2.56 -15.63
C SER A 83 -17.87 2.94 -14.16
N ILE A 84 -17.85 4.24 -13.90
CA ILE A 84 -17.81 4.83 -12.57
C ILE A 84 -19.25 4.95 -12.08
N LYS A 85 -19.53 4.41 -10.89
CA LYS A 85 -20.83 4.52 -10.22
C LYS A 85 -20.75 5.56 -9.10
N PRO A 86 -21.78 6.40 -8.89
CA PRO A 86 -21.88 7.20 -7.68
C PRO A 86 -21.81 6.32 -6.43
N GLY A 87 -21.11 6.79 -5.41
CA GLY A 87 -20.93 6.06 -4.16
C GLY A 87 -19.99 6.80 -3.22
N ILE A 88 -19.90 6.30 -1.99
CA ILE A 88 -19.05 6.88 -0.95
C ILE A 88 -17.71 6.15 -0.95
N ILE A 89 -16.61 6.90 -0.90
CA ILE A 89 -15.26 6.38 -0.65
C ILE A 89 -14.82 6.91 0.71
N ASP A 90 -14.67 6.01 1.67
CA ASP A 90 -14.13 6.34 2.99
C ASP A 90 -12.61 6.11 3.00
N ILE A 91 -11.88 7.12 3.45
CA ILE A 91 -10.43 7.05 3.64
C ILE A 91 -10.13 7.25 5.13
N ALA A 92 -9.42 6.29 5.71
CA ALA A 92 -8.92 6.38 7.07
C ALA A 92 -7.40 6.35 7.07
N VAL A 93 -6.79 7.28 7.79
CA VAL A 93 -5.33 7.38 7.95
C VAL A 93 -4.96 6.92 9.35
N GLY A 94 -4.09 5.93 9.44
CA GLY A 94 -3.59 5.35 10.68
C GLY A 94 -2.45 6.14 11.30
N LYS A 95 -2.06 5.70 12.51
CA LYS A 95 -0.87 6.23 13.18
C LYS A 95 0.41 5.76 12.47
N PRO A 96 1.45 6.60 12.37
CA PRO A 96 2.74 6.18 11.83
C PRO A 96 3.33 5.01 12.62
N ILE A 97 3.79 3.99 11.91
CA ILE A 97 4.49 2.82 12.45
C ILE A 97 5.98 3.00 12.17
N PRO A 98 6.82 3.18 13.21
CA PRO A 98 8.26 3.41 13.04
C PRO A 98 8.94 2.17 12.47
N THR A 99 9.91 2.39 11.58
CA THR A 99 10.69 1.31 10.93
C THR A 99 12.19 1.40 11.18
N ARG A 100 12.64 2.51 11.77
CA ARG A 100 14.05 2.73 12.11
C ARG A 100 14.53 1.65 13.07
N GLY A 101 15.64 0.99 12.72
CA GLY A 101 16.22 -0.10 13.52
C GLY A 101 15.57 -1.47 13.30
N ILE A 102 14.49 -1.57 12.52
CA ILE A 102 13.91 -2.87 12.15
C ILE A 102 14.86 -3.58 11.18
N SER A 103 15.08 -4.87 11.39
CA SER A 103 15.83 -5.71 10.45
C SER A 103 14.97 -6.13 9.27
N VAL A 104 15.57 -6.31 8.09
CA VAL A 104 14.88 -6.88 6.91
C VAL A 104 14.30 -8.27 7.21
N LYS A 105 14.90 -9.02 8.16
CA LYS A 105 14.39 -10.33 8.60
C LYS A 105 13.08 -10.26 9.40
N ALA A 106 12.69 -9.06 9.84
CA ALA A 106 11.47 -8.81 10.62
C ALA A 106 10.41 -8.06 9.79
N VAL A 107 10.49 -8.15 8.46
CA VAL A 107 9.54 -7.50 7.55
C VAL A 107 8.16 -8.16 7.60
N GLU A 108 8.10 -9.48 7.75
CA GLU A 108 6.84 -10.23 7.80
C GLU A 108 5.97 -9.84 9.01
N PRO A 109 6.50 -9.77 10.25
CA PRO A 109 5.74 -9.21 11.37
C PRO A 109 5.27 -7.76 11.16
N LEU A 110 6.14 -6.91 10.58
CA LEU A 110 5.78 -5.52 10.27
C LEU A 110 4.64 -5.45 9.24
N MET A 111 4.66 -6.33 8.24
CA MET A 111 3.58 -6.44 7.25
C MET A 111 2.26 -6.81 7.89
N GLU A 112 2.26 -7.78 8.81
CA GLU A 112 1.05 -8.19 9.51
C GLU A 112 0.52 -7.08 10.41
N GLN A 113 1.40 -6.37 11.12
CA GLN A 113 1.02 -5.20 11.91
C GLN A 113 0.34 -4.12 11.07
N VAL A 114 0.90 -3.80 9.90
CA VAL A 114 0.32 -2.81 8.97
C VAL A 114 -0.99 -3.31 8.39
N ARG A 115 -1.07 -4.60 8.02
CA ARG A 115 -2.30 -5.24 7.52
C ARG A 115 -3.42 -5.12 8.56
N ALA A 116 -3.14 -5.48 9.81
CA ALA A 116 -4.08 -5.37 10.91
C ALA A 116 -4.56 -3.93 11.13
N ALA A 117 -3.65 -2.95 11.08
CA ALA A 117 -3.99 -1.53 11.21
C ALA A 117 -4.91 -1.04 10.07
N ILE A 118 -4.65 -1.46 8.82
CA ILE A 118 -5.52 -1.13 7.67
C ILE A 118 -6.90 -1.77 7.85
N GLN A 119 -6.93 -3.04 8.26
CA GLN A 119 -8.17 -3.81 8.41
C GLN A 119 -9.04 -3.28 9.55
N GLN A 120 -8.44 -2.86 10.67
CA GLN A 120 -9.17 -2.27 11.80
C GLN A 120 -9.93 -1.00 11.40
N GLN A 121 -9.42 -0.26 10.41
CA GLN A 121 -10.02 0.98 9.92
C GLN A 121 -10.95 0.76 8.70
N TYR A 122 -11.02 -0.47 8.18
CA TYR A 122 -11.79 -0.77 6.98
C TYR A 122 -13.29 -0.77 7.27
N ARG A 123 -14.07 -0.10 6.41
CA ARG A 123 -15.52 -0.06 6.49
C ARG A 123 -16.12 -0.90 5.36
N PRO A 124 -16.71 -2.07 5.64
CA PRO A 124 -17.27 -2.91 4.60
C PRO A 124 -18.43 -2.21 3.91
N VAL A 125 -18.48 -2.30 2.58
CA VAL A 125 -19.65 -1.90 1.79
C VAL A 125 -20.74 -2.97 1.97
N PRO A 126 -21.97 -2.61 2.38
CA PRO A 126 -23.05 -3.57 2.52
C PRO A 126 -23.30 -4.36 1.22
N ARG A 127 -23.55 -5.68 1.33
CA ARG A 127 -24.01 -6.50 0.20
C ARG A 127 -25.49 -6.20 -0.03
N GLY A 128 -25.80 -5.13 -0.76
CA GLY A 128 -27.18 -4.74 -1.08
C GLY A 128 -27.25 -3.65 -2.14
N ASP A 129 -26.31 -2.71 -2.11
CA ASP A 129 -26.29 -1.59 -3.06
C ASP A 129 -25.47 -1.95 -4.30
N ARG A 130 -25.98 -2.92 -5.07
CA ARG A 130 -25.70 -2.95 -6.50
C ARG A 130 -26.82 -2.15 -7.17
N PRO A 131 -26.60 -0.91 -7.64
CA PRO A 131 -27.48 -0.35 -8.65
C PRO A 131 -27.34 -1.16 -9.94
#